data_AF-A0A3L7RGN4-F1
#
_entry.id   AF-A0A3L7RGN4-F1
#
_cell.length_a   1.000
_cell.length_b   1.000
_cell.length_c   1.000
_cell.angle_alpha   90.00
_cell.angle_beta   90.00
_cell.angle_gamma   90.00
#
_symmetry.space_group_name_H-M   'P 1'
#
loop_
_entity.id
_entity.type
_entity.pdbx_description
1 polymer ?
#
loop_
_entity_poly.entity_id
_entity_poly.type
_entity_poly.pdbx_seq_one_letter_code
_entity_poly.pdbx_strand_id
1 'polypeptide(L)'
;MSLLLNVIFASHARSTHHKLALDALRHLQGDEAAQWADVIISQHAAYLEGAKAPDDDFKDFKNHVLHVKENFWGGAVSSAEHWYGQFIDHLRSAEWKEAAYAAGVLSHYYSDPQMPFHTGQTEAEGAVHRAAEWSVTKSYEKLRTLLEQELGGYPRVNMSAAENWLEEMVKSGAVMANQYYDLLIDHYNLAVGVKDPPAGLDRVAQEAVARCLGHATIGFARILERAFEESSVRAPEVTLTMKAVLATINVPIRTIVNRLADAKDRKIVEAIYQEVQETGKAVHSLPESEKLVRQFHAAEVRKVSMMVLNAEPARPAGQRFGKPLHEQKTIVQKAASQPVSKPEVSKDVSPAMNLKPESAPIAIPSAKTKEIKPDDGAMSPVHEVKTTAVIPGVTPSVVS
;
A
#
# COMPACT_ATOMS: atom_id res chain seq x y z
N MET A 1 9.94 5.85 25.19
CA MET A 1 8.78 6.15 24.31
C MET A 1 7.96 7.27 24.94
N SER A 2 7.70 8.37 24.23
CA SER A 2 7.03 9.53 24.82
C SER A 2 5.54 9.25 25.06
N LEU A 3 5.02 9.66 26.21
CA LEU A 3 3.58 9.60 26.56
C LEU A 3 2.72 10.27 25.47
N LEU A 4 3.29 11.27 24.80
CA LEU A 4 2.68 12.03 23.74
C LEU A 4 2.34 11.19 22.50
N LEU A 5 3.28 10.34 22.07
CA LEU A 5 3.05 9.43 20.94
C LEU A 5 1.88 8.50 21.21
N ASN A 6 1.76 7.99 22.43
CA ASN A 6 0.63 7.14 22.83
C ASN A 6 -0.69 7.91 22.78
N VAL A 7 -0.71 9.17 23.22
CA VAL A 7 -1.89 10.02 23.13
C VAL A 7 -2.26 10.29 21.68
N ILE A 8 -1.32 10.67 20.82
CA ILE A 8 -1.59 10.94 19.39
C ILE A 8 -2.05 9.67 18.69
N PHE A 9 -1.40 8.55 18.93
CA PHE A 9 -1.81 7.25 18.40
C PHE A 9 -3.26 6.93 18.77
N ALA A 10 -3.62 7.04 20.05
CA ALA A 10 -4.98 6.74 20.51
C ALA A 10 -6.03 7.79 20.07
N SER A 11 -5.62 9.03 19.79
CA SER A 11 -6.55 10.14 19.50
C SER A 11 -6.71 10.47 18.02
N HIS A 12 -5.66 10.32 17.21
CA HIS A 12 -5.61 10.78 15.82
C HIS A 12 -5.38 9.65 14.81
N ALA A 13 -4.88 8.48 15.20
CA ALA A 13 -4.75 7.36 14.27
C ALA A 13 -6.12 6.74 13.94
N ARG A 14 -6.49 6.72 12.66
CA ARG A 14 -7.82 6.29 12.20
C ARG A 14 -7.77 5.18 11.15
N SER A 15 -6.69 5.10 10.38
CA SER A 15 -6.42 4.06 9.38
C SER A 15 -5.25 3.18 9.81
N THR A 16 -5.04 2.07 9.10
CA THR A 16 -3.82 1.27 9.24
C THR A 16 -2.57 2.08 8.91
N HIS A 17 -2.57 2.92 7.86
CA HIS A 17 -1.43 3.78 7.51
C HIS A 17 -1.04 4.74 8.63
N HIS A 18 -2.00 5.42 9.28
CA HIS A 18 -1.70 6.26 10.44
C HIS A 18 -0.99 5.46 11.55
N LYS A 19 -1.45 4.23 11.81
CA LYS A 19 -0.92 3.40 12.88
C LYS A 19 0.48 2.89 12.55
N LEU A 20 0.72 2.44 11.31
CA LEU A 20 2.05 2.03 10.84
C LEU A 20 3.05 3.19 10.88
N ALA A 21 2.66 4.36 10.38
CA ALA A 21 3.49 5.56 10.38
C ALA A 21 3.89 5.98 11.81
N LEU A 22 2.95 5.97 12.75
CA LEU A 22 3.24 6.29 14.16
C LEU A 22 4.00 5.18 14.89
N ASP A 23 3.73 3.91 14.59
CA ASP A 23 4.46 2.79 15.18
C ASP A 23 5.92 2.80 14.74
N ALA A 24 6.22 3.17 13.48
CA ALA A 24 7.61 3.29 13.01
C ALA A 24 8.44 4.25 13.89
N LEU A 25 7.85 5.35 14.36
CA LEU A 25 8.52 6.30 15.27
C LEU A 25 8.91 5.66 16.61
N ARG A 26 8.21 4.61 17.05
CA ARG A 26 8.55 3.84 18.27
C ARG A 26 9.80 2.99 18.11
N HIS A 27 10.16 2.70 16.86
CA HIS A 27 11.24 1.80 16.50
C HIS A 27 12.47 2.52 15.96
N LEU A 28 12.50 3.86 15.93
CA LEU A 28 13.70 4.60 15.59
C LEU A 28 14.86 4.23 16.55
N GLN A 29 16.05 4.13 15.97
CA GLN A 29 17.32 3.80 16.62
C GLN A 29 18.33 4.92 16.42
N GLY A 30 19.36 4.94 17.27
CA GLY A 30 20.40 5.98 17.27
C GLY A 30 20.19 7.04 18.36
N ASP A 31 21.22 7.86 18.55
CA ASP A 31 21.28 8.79 19.69
C ASP A 31 20.25 9.92 19.59
N GLU A 32 19.91 10.37 18.37
CA GLU A 32 18.92 11.42 18.12
C GLU A 32 17.50 10.87 17.85
N ALA A 33 17.28 9.55 17.95
CA ALA A 33 16.01 8.91 17.59
C ALA A 33 14.79 9.51 18.30
N ALA A 34 14.92 9.76 19.61
CA ALA A 34 13.84 10.35 20.40
C ALA A 34 13.55 11.81 19.98
N GLN A 35 14.58 12.58 19.66
CA GLN A 35 14.44 13.96 19.22
C GLN A 35 13.77 14.03 17.85
N TRP A 36 14.20 13.18 16.90
CA TRP A 36 13.55 13.07 15.60
C TRP A 36 12.10 12.63 15.68
N ALA A 37 11.78 11.65 16.54
CA ALA A 37 10.41 11.28 16.82
C ALA A 37 9.59 12.49 17.31
N ASP A 38 10.12 13.27 18.26
CA ASP A 38 9.45 14.45 18.79
C ASP A 38 9.25 15.53 17.70
N VAL A 39 10.21 15.75 16.80
CA VAL A 39 10.06 16.67 15.66
C VAL A 39 8.88 16.27 14.78
N ILE A 40 8.81 15.01 14.34
CA ILE A 40 7.71 14.51 13.51
C ILE A 40 6.37 14.57 14.27
N ILE A 41 6.38 14.19 15.55
CA ILE A 41 5.19 14.22 16.42
C ILE A 41 4.67 15.65 16.61
N SER A 42 5.56 16.65 16.67
CA SER A 42 5.17 18.07 16.76
C SER A 42 4.33 18.50 15.54
N GLN A 43 4.54 17.82 14.41
CA GLN A 43 3.85 18.02 13.14
C GLN A 43 2.84 16.90 12.82
N HIS A 44 2.35 16.16 13.83
CA HIS A 44 1.49 14.98 13.64
C HIS A 44 0.29 15.19 12.71
N ALA A 45 -0.31 16.38 12.68
CA ALA A 45 -1.44 16.66 11.79
C ALA A 45 -1.03 16.49 10.32
N ALA A 46 0.09 17.11 9.91
CA ALA A 46 0.63 17.01 8.56
C ALA A 46 1.13 15.59 8.25
N TYR A 47 1.78 14.94 9.23
CA TYR A 47 2.24 13.55 9.09
C TYR A 47 1.11 12.57 8.80
N LEU A 48 0.01 12.67 9.56
CA LEU A 48 -1.15 11.81 9.39
C LEU A 48 -1.98 12.17 8.16
N GLU A 49 -2.03 13.45 7.79
CA GLU A 49 -2.60 13.89 6.51
C GLU A 49 -1.86 13.25 5.34
N GLY A 50 -0.52 13.34 5.31
CA GLY A 50 0.31 12.72 4.29
C GLY A 50 0.11 11.20 4.21
N ALA A 51 -0.02 10.51 5.34
CA ALA A 51 -0.23 9.06 5.39
C ALA A 51 -1.57 8.57 4.77
N LYS A 52 -2.50 9.48 4.42
CA LYS A 52 -3.73 9.15 3.70
C LYS A 52 -3.90 9.90 2.38
N ALA A 53 -3.06 10.90 2.10
CA ALA A 53 -3.18 11.70 0.89
C ALA A 53 -3.17 10.85 -0.41
N PRO A 54 -2.39 9.76 -0.52
CA PRO A 54 -2.45 8.90 -1.71
C PRO A 54 -3.85 8.31 -1.98
N ASP A 55 -4.58 7.92 -0.94
CA ASP A 55 -5.93 7.34 -1.02
C ASP A 55 -7.02 8.41 -1.20
N ASP A 56 -6.92 9.51 -0.43
CA ASP A 56 -7.99 10.49 -0.31
C ASP A 56 -7.91 11.56 -1.41
N ASP A 57 -6.69 12.00 -1.75
CA ASP A 57 -6.44 13.18 -2.58
C ASP A 57 -5.81 12.82 -3.94
N PHE A 58 -4.71 12.08 -3.95
CA PHE A 58 -3.96 11.80 -5.19
C PHE A 58 -4.68 10.77 -6.05
N LYS A 59 -5.21 9.71 -5.42
CA LYS A 59 -5.99 8.65 -6.05
C LYS A 59 -5.27 7.99 -7.23
N ASP A 60 -3.95 7.92 -7.13
CA ASP A 60 -3.07 7.35 -8.13
C ASP A 60 -2.89 5.85 -7.91
N PHE A 61 -3.99 5.11 -7.74
CA PHE A 61 -4.04 3.75 -7.16
C PHE A 61 -3.09 2.70 -7.77
N LYS A 62 -2.62 2.88 -9.01
CA LYS A 62 -1.56 2.03 -9.58
C LYS A 62 -0.24 2.13 -8.81
N ASN A 63 0.01 3.27 -8.19
CA ASN A 63 1.20 3.55 -7.38
C ASN A 63 1.16 2.89 -6.01
N HIS A 64 0.02 2.33 -5.61
CA HIS A 64 -0.15 1.63 -4.32
C HIS A 64 0.27 0.16 -4.44
N VAL A 65 0.32 -0.38 -5.66
CA VAL A 65 0.59 -1.80 -5.89
C VAL A 65 2.01 -2.07 -6.38
N LEU A 66 2.48 -3.30 -6.14
CA LEU A 66 3.70 -3.86 -6.71
C LEU A 66 3.57 -5.38 -6.92
N HIS A 67 3.11 -5.77 -8.11
CA HIS A 67 2.78 -7.15 -8.43
C HIS A 67 4.02 -8.01 -8.70
N VAL A 68 4.39 -8.83 -7.72
CA VAL A 68 5.67 -9.57 -7.70
C VAL A 68 5.79 -10.54 -8.87
N LYS A 69 4.74 -11.30 -9.16
CA LYS A 69 4.74 -12.34 -10.22
C LYS A 69 4.73 -11.75 -11.64
N GLU A 70 4.56 -10.44 -11.76
CA GLU A 70 4.36 -9.72 -13.02
C GLU A 70 5.51 -8.74 -13.25
N ASN A 71 6.72 -9.17 -12.89
CA ASN A 71 7.94 -8.37 -12.96
C ASN A 71 7.84 -7.05 -12.17
N PHE A 72 7.25 -7.11 -10.98
CA PHE A 72 7.04 -5.96 -10.09
C PHE A 72 6.22 -4.84 -10.76
N TRP A 73 5.17 -5.21 -11.50
CA TRP A 73 4.27 -4.24 -12.13
C TRP A 73 3.54 -3.38 -11.07
N GLY A 74 3.49 -2.08 -11.28
CA GLY A 74 2.93 -1.11 -10.33
C GLY A 74 3.78 0.15 -10.27
N GLY A 75 3.51 1.04 -9.31
CA GLY A 75 4.22 2.32 -9.17
C GLY A 75 4.75 2.62 -7.76
N ALA A 76 4.67 1.66 -6.84
CA ALA A 76 5.07 1.88 -5.44
C ALA A 76 6.54 2.25 -5.28
N VAL A 77 7.45 1.62 -6.04
CA VAL A 77 8.89 1.93 -5.98
C VAL A 77 9.17 3.38 -6.35
N SER A 78 8.72 3.81 -7.54
CA SER A 78 8.96 5.17 -8.02
C SER A 78 8.33 6.23 -7.12
N SER A 79 7.17 5.93 -6.54
CA SER A 79 6.47 6.85 -5.63
C SER A 79 7.19 6.94 -4.28
N ALA A 80 7.65 5.82 -3.73
CA ALA A 80 8.48 5.82 -2.53
C ALA A 80 9.79 6.59 -2.74
N GLU A 81 10.49 6.37 -3.85
CA GLU A 81 11.73 7.11 -4.16
C GLU A 81 11.49 8.61 -4.33
N HIS A 82 10.42 8.99 -5.02
CA HIS A 82 10.05 10.39 -5.19
C HIS A 82 9.80 11.07 -3.84
N TRP A 83 8.96 10.48 -2.99
CA TRP A 83 8.61 11.06 -1.69
C TRP A 83 9.76 10.98 -0.68
N TYR A 84 10.67 10.01 -0.81
CA TYR A 84 11.93 9.98 -0.07
C TYR A 84 12.81 11.19 -0.40
N GLY A 85 12.96 11.51 -1.69
CA GLY A 85 13.66 12.72 -2.13
C GLY A 85 13.05 14.01 -1.57
N GLN A 86 11.73 14.16 -1.70
CA GLN A 86 11.00 15.32 -1.13
C GLN A 86 11.19 15.43 0.40
N PHE A 87 11.13 14.31 1.11
CA PHE A 87 11.34 14.30 2.56
C PHE A 87 12.73 14.81 2.94
N ILE A 88 13.79 14.33 2.26
CA ILE A 88 15.16 14.81 2.49
C ILE A 88 15.31 16.30 2.17
N ASP A 89 14.74 16.77 1.06
CA ASP A 89 14.85 18.17 0.66
C ASP A 89 14.19 19.11 1.68
N HIS A 90 13.02 18.72 2.20
CA HIS A 90 12.35 19.48 3.27
C HIS A 90 13.11 19.41 4.60
N LEU A 91 13.72 18.27 4.95
CA LEU A 91 14.60 18.17 6.12
C LEU A 91 15.77 19.14 6.02
N ARG A 92 16.48 19.15 4.88
CA ARG A 92 17.61 20.05 4.61
C ARG A 92 17.22 21.52 4.65
N SER A 93 16.00 21.84 4.24
CA SER A 93 15.45 23.19 4.23
C SER A 93 14.82 23.60 5.57
N ALA A 94 14.83 22.71 6.57
CA ALA A 94 14.18 22.90 7.88
C ALA A 94 12.66 23.19 7.78
N GLU A 95 12.01 22.70 6.73
CA GLU A 95 10.57 22.81 6.48
C GLU A 95 9.85 21.65 7.20
N TRP A 96 9.81 21.69 8.53
CA TRP A 96 9.46 20.52 9.35
C TRP A 96 8.04 19.98 9.11
N LYS A 97 7.09 20.87 8.81
CA LYS A 97 5.70 20.47 8.56
C LYS A 97 5.60 19.72 7.23
N GLU A 98 6.27 20.22 6.20
CA GLU A 98 6.36 19.69 4.86
C GLU A 98 7.16 18.37 4.85
N ALA A 99 8.27 18.32 5.62
CA ALA A 99 9.01 17.09 5.86
C ALA A 99 8.15 16.02 6.53
N ALA A 100 7.36 16.40 7.55
CA ALA A 100 6.42 15.48 8.18
C ALA A 100 5.34 15.01 7.21
N TYR A 101 4.75 15.90 6.41
CA TYR A 101 3.79 15.50 5.37
C TYR A 101 4.41 14.51 4.37
N ALA A 102 5.58 14.83 3.82
CA ALA A 102 6.30 13.98 2.87
C ALA A 102 6.66 12.61 3.48
N ALA A 103 7.12 12.56 4.73
CA ALA A 103 7.32 11.31 5.46
C ALA A 103 6.03 10.51 5.61
N GLY A 104 4.90 11.18 5.85
CA GLY A 104 3.57 10.56 5.91
C GLY A 104 3.22 9.89 4.58
N VAL A 105 3.36 10.62 3.48
CA VAL A 105 3.09 10.08 2.14
C VAL A 105 4.03 8.93 1.79
N LEU A 106 5.32 9.08 2.06
CA LEU A 106 6.31 8.02 1.89
C LEU A 106 5.94 6.75 2.67
N SER A 107 5.44 6.90 3.90
CA SER A 107 5.01 5.77 4.73
C SER A 107 3.92 4.94 4.04
N HIS A 108 3.01 5.61 3.33
CA HIS A 108 1.90 4.99 2.63
C HIS A 108 2.43 4.09 1.50
N TYR A 109 3.13 4.68 0.52
CA TYR A 109 3.67 3.96 -0.63
C TYR A 109 4.70 2.88 -0.26
N TYR A 110 5.43 3.04 0.85
CA TYR A 110 6.29 1.97 1.35
C TYR A 110 5.48 0.81 1.95
N SER A 111 4.40 1.14 2.67
CA SER A 111 3.59 0.17 3.41
C SER A 111 2.62 -0.63 2.54
N ASP A 112 2.09 -0.07 1.45
CA ASP A 112 1.10 -0.79 0.62
C ASP A 112 1.66 -2.10 0.08
N PRO A 113 2.87 -2.17 -0.52
CA PRO A 113 3.42 -3.44 -0.99
C PRO A 113 3.72 -4.44 0.13
N GLN A 114 3.63 -4.04 1.41
CA GLN A 114 3.73 -4.97 2.54
C GLN A 114 2.39 -5.63 2.86
N MET A 115 1.28 -5.12 2.34
CA MET A 115 -0.03 -5.74 2.44
C MET A 115 -0.20 -6.75 1.30
N PRO A 116 -0.47 -8.04 1.58
CA PRO A 116 -0.54 -9.06 0.54
C PRO A 116 -1.35 -8.68 -0.70
N PHE A 117 -2.54 -8.09 -0.53
CA PHE A 117 -3.43 -7.73 -1.65
C PHE A 117 -2.95 -6.59 -2.56
N HIS A 118 -1.84 -5.94 -2.24
CA HIS A 118 -1.19 -4.97 -3.14
C HIS A 118 -0.03 -5.60 -3.93
N THR A 119 0.16 -6.92 -3.86
CA THR A 119 1.31 -7.63 -4.45
C THR A 119 0.96 -8.55 -5.63
N GLY A 120 -0.29 -8.53 -6.09
CA GLY A 120 -0.78 -9.31 -7.22
C GLY A 120 -2.24 -8.97 -7.50
N GLN A 121 -2.83 -9.59 -8.54
CA GLN A 121 -4.23 -9.37 -8.90
C GLN A 121 -4.90 -10.66 -9.36
N THR A 122 -6.06 -10.96 -8.79
CA THR A 122 -6.95 -12.05 -9.23
C THR A 122 -8.42 -11.67 -9.06
N GLU A 123 -9.32 -12.34 -9.76
CA GLU A 123 -10.77 -12.11 -9.59
C GLU A 123 -11.29 -12.57 -8.20
N ALA A 124 -10.59 -13.51 -7.54
CA ALA A 124 -10.96 -13.99 -6.21
C ALA A 124 -10.64 -12.96 -5.11
N GLU A 125 -9.61 -12.15 -5.32
CA GLU A 125 -9.21 -11.08 -4.41
C GLU A 125 -10.32 -10.04 -4.24
N GLY A 126 -10.99 -9.64 -5.32
CA GLY A 126 -12.05 -8.61 -5.26
C GLY A 126 -13.22 -8.99 -4.33
N ALA A 127 -13.41 -10.28 -4.05
CA ALA A 127 -14.41 -10.71 -3.08
C ALA A 127 -14.01 -10.37 -1.62
N VAL A 128 -12.72 -10.24 -1.32
CA VAL A 128 -12.21 -10.19 0.05
C VAL A 128 -11.31 -8.99 0.35
N HIS A 129 -10.76 -8.30 -0.65
CA HIS A 129 -9.77 -7.23 -0.48
C HIS A 129 -10.24 -6.19 0.54
N ARG A 130 -11.31 -5.44 0.20
CA ARG A 130 -11.81 -4.38 1.07
C ARG A 130 -12.19 -4.87 2.45
N ALA A 131 -12.83 -6.04 2.51
CA ALA A 131 -13.30 -6.62 3.76
C ALA A 131 -12.12 -6.98 4.68
N ALA A 132 -11.05 -7.55 4.13
CA ALA A 132 -9.84 -7.87 4.87
C ALA A 132 -9.14 -6.61 5.38
N GLU A 133 -8.93 -5.59 4.54
CA GLU A 133 -8.30 -4.33 4.99
C GLU A 133 -9.07 -3.65 6.13
N TRP A 134 -10.41 -3.65 6.04
CA TRP A 134 -11.27 -3.16 7.11
C TRP A 134 -11.07 -3.99 8.40
N SER A 135 -11.00 -5.31 8.26
CA SER A 135 -10.76 -6.25 9.35
C SER A 135 -9.39 -6.04 10.00
N VAL A 136 -8.35 -5.77 9.22
CA VAL A 136 -7.00 -5.42 9.70
C VAL A 136 -7.06 -4.10 10.48
N THR A 137 -7.73 -3.08 9.93
CA THR A 137 -7.87 -1.77 10.59
C THR A 137 -8.53 -1.90 11.97
N LYS A 138 -9.59 -2.70 12.08
CA LYS A 138 -10.29 -2.98 13.34
C LYS A 138 -9.51 -3.88 14.29
N SER A 139 -8.65 -4.75 13.76
CA SER A 139 -7.88 -5.72 14.54
C SER A 139 -6.46 -5.26 14.87
N TYR A 140 -6.04 -4.07 14.43
CA TYR A 140 -4.65 -3.63 14.49
C TYR A 140 -3.98 -3.84 15.85
N GLU A 141 -4.60 -3.42 16.95
CA GLU A 141 -4.03 -3.59 18.30
C GLU A 141 -3.83 -5.07 18.68
N LYS A 142 -4.78 -5.93 18.29
CA LYS A 142 -4.71 -7.37 18.51
C LYS A 142 -3.61 -8.01 17.65
N LEU A 143 -3.47 -7.57 16.40
CA LEU A 143 -2.43 -8.04 15.48
C LEU A 143 -1.03 -7.60 15.94
N ARG A 144 -0.90 -6.36 16.44
CA ARG A 144 0.35 -5.87 17.04
C ARG A 144 0.70 -6.66 18.31
N THR A 145 -0.27 -6.87 19.20
CA THR A 145 -0.08 -7.69 20.42
C THR A 145 0.33 -9.11 20.05
N LEU A 146 -0.33 -9.71 19.06
CA LEU A 146 0.00 -11.03 18.53
C LEU A 146 1.46 -11.10 18.04
N LEU A 147 1.89 -10.11 17.24
CA LEU A 147 3.27 -10.01 16.78
C LEU A 147 4.25 -9.95 17.95
N GLU A 148 4.00 -9.03 18.89
CA GLU A 148 4.88 -8.73 20.03
C GLU A 148 5.00 -9.89 21.01
N GLN A 149 3.90 -10.58 21.29
CA GLN A 149 3.83 -11.56 22.38
C GLN A 149 3.96 -13.01 21.93
N GLU A 150 3.54 -13.34 20.71
CA GLU A 150 3.45 -14.75 20.27
C GLU A 150 4.28 -15.07 19.04
N LEU A 151 4.60 -14.09 18.17
CA LEU A 151 5.32 -14.33 16.91
C LEU A 151 6.81 -13.99 16.95
N GLY A 152 7.35 -13.72 18.14
CA GLY A 152 8.76 -13.42 18.35
C GLY A 152 9.12 -11.94 18.27
N GLY A 153 8.13 -11.04 18.25
CA GLY A 153 8.34 -9.60 18.17
C GLY A 153 8.51 -9.07 16.75
N TYR A 154 8.93 -7.81 16.67
CA TYR A 154 9.17 -7.15 15.38
C TYR A 154 10.36 -7.78 14.65
N PRO A 155 10.27 -7.97 13.32
CA PRO A 155 11.34 -8.57 12.55
C PRO A 155 12.54 -7.63 12.42
N ARG A 156 13.70 -8.18 12.08
CA ARG A 156 14.81 -7.39 11.55
C ARG A 156 14.60 -7.17 10.06
N VAL A 157 14.57 -5.91 9.64
CA VAL A 157 14.57 -5.53 8.22
C VAL A 157 15.98 -5.05 7.88
N ASN A 158 16.61 -5.68 6.89
CA ASN A 158 17.94 -5.31 6.45
C ASN A 158 17.82 -4.30 5.32
N MET A 159 18.59 -3.22 5.43
CA MET A 159 18.76 -2.24 4.37
C MET A 159 20.04 -2.55 3.62
N SER A 160 19.96 -2.57 2.29
CA SER A 160 21.13 -2.76 1.44
C SER A 160 22.06 -1.56 1.52
N ALA A 161 23.35 -1.77 1.25
CA ALA A 161 24.32 -0.69 1.09
C ALA A 161 24.40 -0.17 -0.35
N ALA A 162 23.64 -0.76 -1.28
CA ALA A 162 23.57 -0.33 -2.67
C ALA A 162 22.85 1.03 -2.82
N GLU A 163 23.08 1.72 -3.94
CA GLU A 163 22.42 3.01 -4.22
C GLU A 163 20.89 2.85 -4.33
N ASN A 164 20.41 1.73 -4.85
CA ASN A 164 18.99 1.41 -5.00
C ASN A 164 18.40 0.69 -3.78
N TRP A 165 18.94 0.93 -2.58
CA TRP A 165 18.50 0.24 -1.36
C TRP A 165 17.00 0.39 -1.07
N LEU A 166 16.39 1.54 -1.40
CA LEU A 166 14.96 1.78 -1.16
C LEU A 166 14.09 0.93 -2.09
N GLU A 167 14.44 0.87 -3.37
CA GLU A 167 13.83 -0.05 -4.34
C GLU A 167 13.92 -1.50 -3.83
N GLU A 168 15.09 -1.94 -3.38
CA GLU A 168 15.29 -3.29 -2.84
C GLU A 168 14.44 -3.54 -1.58
N MET A 169 14.29 -2.55 -0.70
CA MET A 169 13.43 -2.65 0.48
C MET A 169 11.95 -2.77 0.13
N VAL A 170 11.46 -1.97 -0.84
CA VAL A 170 10.07 -2.07 -1.30
C VAL A 170 9.83 -3.43 -1.96
N LYS A 171 10.71 -3.85 -2.87
CA LYS A 171 10.59 -5.14 -3.59
C LYS A 171 10.69 -6.34 -2.64
N SER A 172 11.64 -6.35 -1.72
CA SER A 172 11.81 -7.46 -0.76
C SER A 172 10.60 -7.60 0.15
N GLY A 173 10.05 -6.47 0.60
CA GLY A 173 8.80 -6.44 1.35
C GLY A 173 7.61 -6.98 0.56
N ALA A 174 7.47 -6.57 -0.71
CA ALA A 174 6.45 -7.12 -1.62
C ALA A 174 6.60 -8.62 -1.83
N VAL A 175 7.82 -9.12 -2.04
CA VAL A 175 8.09 -10.56 -2.17
C VAL A 175 7.69 -11.32 -0.91
N MET A 176 7.96 -10.76 0.28
CA MET A 176 7.56 -11.36 1.55
C MET A 176 6.04 -11.39 1.70
N ALA A 177 5.36 -10.28 1.47
CA ALA A 177 3.91 -10.17 1.57
C ALA A 177 3.17 -11.05 0.55
N ASN A 178 3.71 -11.18 -0.67
CA ASN A 178 3.12 -12.02 -1.73
C ASN A 178 3.05 -13.51 -1.37
N GLN A 179 3.92 -13.99 -0.47
CA GLN A 179 3.85 -15.37 0.03
C GLN A 179 2.52 -15.65 0.76
N TYR A 180 1.86 -14.59 1.26
CA TYR A 180 0.59 -14.65 1.96
C TYR A 180 -0.61 -14.26 1.09
N TYR A 181 -0.41 -13.89 -0.19
CA TYR A 181 -1.48 -13.43 -1.08
C TYR A 181 -2.61 -14.47 -1.19
N ASP A 182 -2.30 -15.66 -1.70
CA ASP A 182 -3.30 -16.72 -1.86
C ASP A 182 -3.80 -17.27 -0.51
N LEU A 183 -2.91 -17.31 0.49
CA LEU A 183 -3.26 -17.71 1.86
C LEU A 183 -4.35 -16.81 2.42
N LEU A 184 -4.24 -15.50 2.25
CA LEU A 184 -5.22 -14.56 2.78
C LEU A 184 -6.57 -14.68 2.05
N ILE A 185 -6.58 -14.94 0.75
CA ILE A 185 -7.83 -15.27 0.01
C ILE A 185 -8.47 -16.55 0.58
N ASP A 186 -7.67 -17.57 0.85
CA ASP A 186 -8.16 -18.88 1.31
C ASP A 186 -8.65 -18.86 2.78
N HIS A 187 -8.05 -18.00 3.61
CA HIS A 187 -8.26 -17.95 5.05
C HIS A 187 -9.10 -16.75 5.52
N TYR A 188 -9.54 -15.88 4.61
CA TYR A 188 -10.51 -14.83 4.94
C TYR A 188 -11.94 -15.29 4.67
N ASN A 189 -12.82 -15.13 5.66
CA ASN A 189 -14.24 -15.47 5.51
C ASN A 189 -15.10 -14.21 5.39
N LEU A 190 -15.52 -13.91 4.15
CA LEU A 190 -16.34 -12.74 3.85
C LEU A 190 -17.70 -12.75 4.57
N ALA A 191 -18.35 -13.91 4.66
CA ALA A 191 -19.68 -14.03 5.29
C ALA A 191 -19.65 -13.77 6.80
N VAL A 192 -18.50 -14.01 7.44
CA VAL A 192 -18.23 -13.64 8.83
C VAL A 192 -17.79 -12.18 8.92
N GLY A 193 -16.80 -11.77 8.11
CA GLY A 193 -16.20 -10.44 8.13
C GLY A 193 -17.15 -9.29 7.82
N VAL A 194 -18.16 -9.51 6.97
CA VAL A 194 -19.19 -8.49 6.70
C VAL A 194 -20.01 -8.15 7.95
N LYS A 195 -20.17 -9.10 8.88
CA LYS A 195 -20.93 -8.94 10.13
C LYS A 195 -20.04 -8.45 11.27
N ASP A 196 -18.88 -9.09 11.41
CA ASP A 196 -17.87 -8.82 12.44
C ASP A 196 -16.48 -8.81 11.78
N PRO A 197 -15.94 -7.64 11.39
CA PRO A 197 -14.73 -7.58 10.56
C PRO A 197 -13.55 -8.32 11.18
N PRO A 198 -13.18 -8.10 12.47
CA PRO A 198 -12.13 -8.89 13.12
C PRO A 198 -12.29 -10.41 13.00
N ALA A 199 -13.52 -10.94 13.05
CA ALA A 199 -13.78 -12.38 12.97
C ALA A 199 -13.64 -12.96 11.56
N GLY A 200 -13.59 -12.11 10.52
CA GLY A 200 -13.30 -12.55 9.15
C GLY A 200 -11.88 -13.09 8.97
N LEU A 201 -10.95 -12.69 9.85
CA LEU A 201 -9.57 -13.20 9.88
C LEU A 201 -9.48 -14.37 10.86
N ASP A 202 -9.23 -15.58 10.36
CA ASP A 202 -8.86 -16.70 11.24
C ASP A 202 -7.44 -16.52 11.81
N ARG A 203 -7.01 -17.47 12.65
CA ARG A 203 -5.68 -17.40 13.28
C ARG A 203 -4.54 -17.37 12.24
N VAL A 204 -4.65 -18.15 11.16
CA VAL A 204 -3.61 -18.25 10.12
C VAL A 204 -3.49 -16.92 9.38
N ALA A 205 -4.61 -16.30 9.01
CA ALA A 205 -4.64 -14.97 8.42
C ALA A 205 -4.14 -13.88 9.38
N GLN A 206 -4.51 -13.93 10.66
CA GLN A 206 -4.03 -13.00 11.68
C GLN A 206 -2.50 -13.05 11.81
N GLU A 207 -1.90 -14.23 11.84
CA GLU A 207 -0.45 -14.37 11.94
C GLU A 207 0.27 -13.85 10.68
N ALA A 208 -0.25 -14.15 9.49
CA ALA A 208 0.31 -13.66 8.23
C ALA A 208 0.29 -12.12 8.17
N VAL A 209 -0.86 -11.50 8.46
CA VAL A 209 -1.00 -10.04 8.49
C VAL A 209 -0.13 -9.42 9.58
N ALA A 210 -0.07 -10.00 10.79
CA ALA A 210 0.75 -9.47 11.87
C ALA A 210 2.24 -9.40 11.49
N ARG A 211 2.76 -10.41 10.78
CA ARG A 211 4.12 -10.39 10.24
C ARG A 211 4.33 -9.29 9.20
N CYS A 212 3.35 -9.10 8.31
CA CYS A 212 3.36 -8.03 7.31
C CYS A 212 3.39 -6.64 7.96
N LEU A 213 2.54 -6.40 8.96
CA LEU A 213 2.53 -5.15 9.73
C LEU A 213 3.87 -4.92 10.43
N GLY A 214 4.45 -5.95 11.05
CA GLY A 214 5.76 -5.86 11.67
C GLY A 214 6.87 -5.47 10.70
N HIS A 215 6.87 -6.05 9.50
CA HIS A 215 7.83 -5.73 8.45
C HIS A 215 7.67 -4.29 7.96
N ALA A 216 6.43 -3.86 7.70
CA ALA A 216 6.13 -2.48 7.29
C ALA A 216 6.59 -1.45 8.34
N THR A 217 6.27 -1.69 9.61
CA THR A 217 6.64 -0.80 10.71
C THR A 217 8.16 -0.65 10.84
N ILE A 218 8.91 -1.76 10.88
CA ILE A 218 10.37 -1.69 11.07
C ILE A 218 11.08 -1.17 9.82
N GLY A 219 10.62 -1.59 8.64
CA GLY A 219 11.18 -1.13 7.39
C GLY A 219 11.04 0.38 7.23
N PHE A 220 9.86 0.93 7.57
CA PHE A 220 9.67 2.37 7.52
C PHE A 220 10.50 3.11 8.57
N ALA A 221 10.69 2.53 9.77
CA ALA A 221 11.61 3.09 10.76
C ALA A 221 13.05 3.18 10.23
N ARG A 222 13.54 2.14 9.52
CA ARG A 222 14.88 2.18 8.89
C ARG A 222 14.98 3.27 7.82
N ILE A 223 13.94 3.44 7.01
CA ILE A 223 13.87 4.47 5.97
C ILE A 223 13.99 5.88 6.58
N LEU A 224 13.26 6.13 7.67
CA LEU A 224 13.33 7.41 8.38
C LEU A 224 14.73 7.68 8.93
N GLU A 225 15.33 6.71 9.61
CA GLU A 225 16.70 6.83 10.14
C GLU A 225 17.72 7.13 9.03
N ARG A 226 17.58 6.45 7.90
CA ARG A 226 18.45 6.68 6.74
C ARG A 226 18.28 8.09 6.20
N ALA A 227 17.04 8.59 6.08
CA ALA A 227 16.79 9.96 5.67
C ALA A 227 17.37 10.99 6.64
N PHE A 228 17.27 10.76 7.95
CA PHE A 228 17.88 11.63 8.95
C PHE A 228 19.41 11.68 8.79
N GLU A 229 20.05 10.51 8.63
CA GLU A 229 21.49 10.41 8.35
C GLU A 229 21.88 11.14 7.04
N GLU A 230 21.21 10.83 5.93
CA GLU A 230 21.52 11.38 4.60
C GLU A 230 21.18 12.88 4.46
N SER A 231 20.24 13.39 5.27
CA SER A 231 19.95 14.82 5.33
C SER A 231 21.14 15.61 5.91
N SER A 232 21.95 14.97 6.76
CA SER A 232 23.03 15.62 7.53
C SER A 232 22.55 16.82 8.37
N VAL A 233 21.28 16.80 8.77
CA VAL A 233 20.66 17.77 9.66
C VAL A 233 20.62 17.20 11.06
N ARG A 234 20.75 18.05 12.09
CA ARG A 234 20.50 17.66 13.48
C ARG A 234 19.05 17.92 13.84
N ALA A 235 18.45 17.03 14.62
CA ALA A 235 17.10 17.25 15.12
C ALA A 235 17.03 18.58 15.92
N PRO A 236 16.14 19.52 15.57
CA PRO A 236 15.95 20.72 16.39
C PRO A 236 15.30 20.36 17.73
N GLU A 237 15.62 21.13 18.78
CA GLU A 237 14.89 21.03 20.04
C GLU A 237 13.45 21.52 19.87
N VAL A 238 12.49 20.62 20.07
CA VAL A 238 11.06 20.97 20.05
C VAL A 238 10.49 20.88 21.46
N THR A 239 9.84 21.95 21.90
CA THR A 239 9.11 21.93 23.19
C THR A 239 7.70 21.40 22.96
N LEU A 240 7.53 20.10 23.13
CA LEU A 240 6.23 19.45 23.06
C LEU A 240 5.62 19.31 24.46
N THR A 241 4.49 19.97 24.69
CA THR A 241 3.76 19.82 25.96
C THR A 241 2.51 18.96 25.76
N MET A 242 2.25 18.06 26.71
CA MET A 242 1.01 17.26 26.75
C MET A 242 -0.24 18.15 26.72
N LYS A 243 -0.19 19.33 27.33
CA LYS A 243 -1.30 20.30 27.29
C LYS A 243 -1.61 20.79 25.87
N ALA A 244 -0.58 21.08 25.08
CA ALA A 244 -0.76 21.52 23.69
C ALA A 244 -1.42 20.43 22.83
N VAL A 245 -1.00 19.17 22.98
CA VAL A 245 -1.63 18.06 22.23
C VAL A 245 -3.02 17.71 22.76
N LEU A 246 -3.25 17.71 24.08
CA LEU A 246 -4.61 17.50 24.62
C LEU A 246 -5.58 18.57 24.12
N ALA A 247 -5.12 19.81 23.90
CA ALA A 247 -5.94 20.88 23.35
C ALA A 247 -6.38 20.64 21.89
N THR A 248 -5.67 19.78 21.13
CA THR A 248 -6.09 19.42 19.76
C THR A 248 -7.09 18.26 19.73
N ILE A 249 -7.28 17.53 20.84
CA ILE A 249 -8.16 16.35 20.88
C ILE A 249 -9.62 16.78 20.99
N ASN A 250 -10.36 16.61 19.89
CA ASN A 250 -11.81 16.79 19.87
C ASN A 250 -12.55 15.43 19.89
N VAL A 251 -12.72 14.85 21.10
CA VAL A 251 -13.27 13.49 21.29
C VAL A 251 -14.69 13.29 20.69
N PRO A 252 -15.65 14.21 20.84
CA PRO A 252 -16.98 14.05 20.25
C PRO A 252 -16.94 13.96 18.72
N ILE A 253 -16.20 14.86 18.06
CA ILE A 253 -16.04 14.85 16.60
C ILE A 253 -15.38 13.55 16.14
N ARG A 254 -14.36 13.07 16.85
CA ARG A 254 -13.67 11.81 16.52
C ARG A 254 -14.62 10.62 16.47
N THR A 255 -15.46 10.45 17.48
CA THR A 255 -16.40 9.31 17.53
C THR A 255 -17.37 9.35 16.36
N ILE A 256 -17.81 10.54 15.97
CA ILE A 256 -18.69 10.75 14.80
C ILE A 256 -17.95 10.39 13.50
N VAL A 257 -16.74 10.92 13.30
CA VAL A 257 -15.94 10.64 12.09
C VAL A 257 -15.64 9.15 11.96
N ASN A 258 -15.23 8.48 13.05
CA ASN A 258 -14.96 7.05 13.03
C ASN A 258 -16.23 6.22 12.75
N ARG A 259 -17.39 6.64 13.23
CA ARG A 259 -18.67 5.99 12.91
C ARG A 259 -19.06 6.17 11.45
N LEU A 260 -18.82 7.36 10.87
CA LEU A 260 -19.09 7.61 9.45
C LEU A 260 -18.17 6.77 8.55
N ALA A 261 -16.88 6.70 8.87
CA ALA A 261 -15.93 5.83 8.17
C ALA A 261 -16.34 4.35 8.28
N ASP A 262 -16.68 3.89 9.50
CA ASP A 262 -17.18 2.53 9.74
C ASP A 262 -18.44 2.21 8.93
N ALA A 263 -19.38 3.15 8.85
CA ALA A 263 -20.61 2.98 8.07
C ALA A 263 -20.33 2.95 6.56
N LYS A 264 -19.38 3.75 6.07
CA LYS A 264 -18.95 3.73 4.65
C LYS A 264 -18.33 2.38 4.30
N ASP A 265 -17.40 1.88 5.12
CA ASP A 265 -16.76 0.58 4.92
C ASP A 265 -17.79 -0.55 4.99
N ARG A 266 -18.66 -0.55 6.01
CA ARG A 266 -19.73 -1.53 6.14
C ARG A 266 -20.60 -1.59 4.89
N LYS A 267 -21.05 -0.44 4.39
CA LYS A 267 -21.90 -0.37 3.18
C LYS A 267 -21.20 -0.95 1.95
N ILE A 268 -19.91 -0.66 1.77
CA ILE A 268 -19.14 -1.19 0.65
C ILE A 268 -18.99 -2.71 0.78
N VAL A 269 -18.60 -3.20 1.95
CA VAL A 269 -18.39 -4.64 2.19
C VAL A 269 -19.71 -5.43 2.11
N GLU A 270 -20.83 -4.85 2.56
CA GLU A 270 -22.16 -5.43 2.38
C GLU A 270 -22.55 -5.55 0.91
N ALA A 271 -22.26 -4.52 0.09
CA ALA A 271 -22.52 -4.58 -1.35
C ALA A 271 -21.64 -5.63 -2.06
N ILE A 272 -20.36 -5.72 -1.69
CA ILE A 272 -19.44 -6.79 -2.14
C ILE A 272 -19.99 -8.16 -1.77
N TYR A 273 -20.39 -8.34 -0.51
CA TYR A 273 -20.95 -9.60 -0.05
C TYR A 273 -22.20 -9.99 -0.84
N GLN A 274 -23.13 -9.07 -1.07
CA GLN A 274 -24.33 -9.32 -1.88
C GLN A 274 -23.98 -9.73 -3.31
N GLU A 275 -23.12 -8.99 -4.00
CA GLU A 275 -22.73 -9.31 -5.39
C GLU A 275 -22.01 -10.67 -5.47
N VAL A 276 -21.14 -10.98 -4.50
CA VAL A 276 -20.44 -12.28 -4.43
C VAL A 276 -21.42 -13.43 -4.17
N GLN A 277 -22.45 -13.24 -3.33
CA GLN A 277 -23.49 -14.26 -3.13
C GLN A 277 -24.32 -14.51 -4.40
N GLU A 278 -24.60 -13.46 -5.18
CA GLU A 278 -25.42 -13.55 -6.38
C GLU A 278 -24.65 -14.10 -7.59
N THR A 279 -23.39 -13.68 -7.76
CA THR A 279 -22.63 -13.90 -9.01
C THR A 279 -21.36 -14.74 -8.82
N GLY A 280 -20.95 -14.99 -7.57
CA GLY A 280 -19.70 -15.67 -7.23
C GLY A 280 -18.46 -14.76 -7.22
N LYS A 281 -18.57 -13.48 -7.60
CA LYS A 281 -17.47 -12.50 -7.54
C LYS A 281 -17.97 -11.07 -7.35
N ALA A 282 -17.05 -10.14 -7.10
CA ALA A 282 -17.37 -8.71 -7.05
C ALA A 282 -16.77 -7.99 -8.26
N VAL A 283 -17.58 -7.16 -8.92
CA VAL A 283 -17.16 -6.35 -10.07
C VAL A 283 -17.75 -4.94 -9.93
N HIS A 284 -19.06 -4.86 -9.76
CA HIS A 284 -19.80 -3.61 -9.70
C HIS A 284 -19.70 -2.93 -8.34
N SER A 285 -19.65 -3.70 -7.26
CA SER A 285 -19.56 -3.21 -5.89
C SER A 285 -18.14 -2.82 -5.47
N LEU A 286 -17.13 -3.17 -6.27
CA LEU A 286 -15.73 -2.88 -5.97
C LEU A 286 -15.51 -1.36 -5.76
N PRO A 287 -14.67 -0.96 -4.79
CA PRO A 287 -14.20 0.41 -4.65
C PRO A 287 -13.55 0.94 -5.93
N GLU A 288 -13.45 2.27 -6.03
CA GLU A 288 -12.80 2.95 -7.14
C GLU A 288 -11.34 2.51 -7.32
N SER A 289 -10.59 2.39 -6.21
CA SER A 289 -9.20 1.94 -6.21
C SER A 289 -9.03 0.57 -6.85
N GLU A 290 -9.78 -0.43 -6.38
CA GLU A 290 -9.74 -1.79 -6.89
C GLU A 290 -10.20 -1.87 -8.35
N LYS A 291 -11.21 -1.09 -8.75
CA LYS A 291 -11.67 -1.02 -10.15
C LYS A 291 -10.58 -0.49 -11.08
N LEU A 292 -9.89 0.57 -10.69
CA LEU A 292 -8.85 1.20 -11.50
C LEU A 292 -7.61 0.32 -11.60
N VAL A 293 -7.14 -0.28 -10.50
CA VAL A 293 -6.04 -1.25 -10.54
C VAL A 293 -6.38 -2.44 -11.43
N ARG A 294 -7.58 -3.01 -11.28
CA ARG A 294 -8.07 -4.09 -12.12
C ARG A 294 -8.13 -3.70 -13.61
N GLN A 295 -8.53 -2.48 -13.93
CA GLN A 295 -8.54 -1.95 -15.29
C GLN A 295 -7.13 -1.79 -15.86
N PHE A 296 -6.19 -1.22 -15.10
CA PHE A 296 -4.81 -1.08 -15.53
C PHE A 296 -4.15 -2.45 -15.73
N HIS A 297 -4.37 -3.39 -14.81
CA HIS A 297 -3.85 -4.76 -14.91
C HIS A 297 -4.39 -5.49 -16.16
N ALA A 298 -5.69 -5.37 -16.42
CA ALA A 298 -6.31 -5.93 -17.62
C ALA A 298 -5.67 -5.41 -18.91
N ALA A 299 -5.45 -4.10 -19.00
CA ALA A 299 -4.92 -3.43 -20.18
C ALA A 299 -3.40 -3.62 -20.35
N GLU A 300 -2.64 -3.55 -19.26
CA GLU A 300 -1.18 -3.49 -19.30
C GLU A 300 -0.52 -4.86 -19.15
N VAL A 301 -1.06 -5.74 -18.30
CA VAL A 301 -0.46 -7.04 -17.99
C VAL A 301 -1.16 -8.14 -18.77
N ARG A 302 -2.48 -8.29 -18.59
CA ARG A 302 -3.22 -9.42 -19.16
C ARG A 302 -3.57 -9.24 -20.65
N LYS A 303 -3.55 -8.01 -21.14
CA LYS A 303 -3.94 -7.64 -22.52
C LYS A 303 -5.34 -8.13 -22.91
N VAL A 304 -6.29 -8.06 -21.97
CA VAL A 304 -7.70 -8.45 -22.18
C VAL A 304 -8.63 -7.27 -21.98
N SER A 305 -9.81 -7.31 -22.62
CA SER A 305 -10.85 -6.32 -22.35
C SER A 305 -11.51 -6.55 -21.00
N MET A 306 -12.08 -5.49 -20.42
CA MET A 306 -12.88 -5.61 -19.19
C MET A 306 -14.09 -6.53 -19.36
N MET A 307 -14.65 -6.65 -20.56
CA MET A 307 -15.76 -7.59 -20.85
C MET A 307 -15.30 -9.03 -20.67
N VAL A 308 -14.12 -9.39 -21.19
CA VAL A 308 -13.54 -10.72 -21.03
C VAL A 308 -13.22 -10.98 -19.56
N LEU A 309 -12.54 -10.04 -18.89
CA LEU A 309 -12.20 -10.19 -17.47
C LEU A 309 -13.46 -10.31 -16.58
N ASN A 310 -14.50 -9.52 -16.85
CA ASN A 310 -15.78 -9.60 -16.14
C ASN A 310 -16.50 -10.94 -16.35
N ALA A 311 -16.27 -11.65 -17.46
CA ALA A 311 -16.84 -12.97 -17.69
C ALA A 311 -16.04 -14.11 -17.03
N GLU A 312 -14.80 -13.87 -16.61
CA GLU A 312 -13.96 -14.91 -16.00
C GLU A 312 -14.49 -15.34 -14.62
N PRO A 313 -14.57 -16.64 -14.32
CA PRO A 313 -14.98 -17.09 -13.00
C PRO A 313 -13.91 -16.78 -11.96
N ALA A 314 -14.33 -16.35 -10.77
CA ALA A 314 -13.46 -16.27 -9.61
C ALA A 314 -13.48 -17.61 -8.85
N ARG A 315 -12.33 -18.03 -8.31
CA ARG A 315 -12.31 -19.11 -7.33
C ARG A 315 -12.95 -18.62 -6.02
N PRO A 316 -13.74 -19.44 -5.30
CA PRO A 316 -14.31 -19.03 -4.02
C PRO A 316 -13.22 -18.74 -2.99
N ALA A 317 -13.39 -17.66 -2.23
CA ALA A 317 -12.54 -17.31 -1.07
C ALA A 317 -12.96 -18.08 0.19
N GLY A 318 -12.11 -18.09 1.22
CA GLY A 318 -12.45 -18.64 2.55
C GLY A 318 -12.52 -20.17 2.64
N GLN A 319 -12.10 -20.91 1.60
CA GLN A 319 -12.20 -22.38 1.57
C GLN A 319 -11.39 -23.10 2.66
N ARG A 320 -10.46 -22.39 3.29
CA ARG A 320 -9.56 -22.89 4.34
C ARG A 320 -9.73 -22.19 5.67
N PHE A 321 -10.73 -21.32 5.81
CA PHE A 321 -11.02 -20.63 7.06
C PHE A 321 -11.13 -21.62 8.24
N GLY A 322 -10.37 -21.36 9.30
CA GLY A 322 -10.34 -22.16 10.52
C GLY A 322 -9.52 -23.45 10.42
N LYS A 323 -8.96 -23.79 9.25
CA LYS A 323 -8.11 -24.98 9.09
C LYS A 323 -6.65 -24.65 9.44
N PRO A 324 -5.96 -25.45 10.25
CA PRO A 324 -4.54 -25.21 10.54
C PRO A 324 -3.66 -25.47 9.31
N LEU A 325 -2.49 -24.83 9.25
CA LEU A 325 -1.53 -25.03 8.15
C LEU A 325 -1.03 -26.48 8.03
N HIS A 326 -0.97 -27.23 9.13
CA HIS A 326 -0.40 -28.59 9.17
C HIS A 326 -1.23 -29.66 8.44
N GLU A 327 -2.52 -29.43 8.18
CA GLU A 327 -3.38 -30.37 7.43
C GLU A 327 -3.03 -30.47 5.93
N GLN A 328 -2.11 -29.65 5.42
CA GLN A 328 -1.65 -29.70 4.02
C GLN A 328 -0.80 -30.94 3.67
N LYS A 329 -0.15 -31.61 4.64
CA LYS A 329 0.76 -32.73 4.33
C LYS A 329 0.03 -34.01 3.88
N THR A 330 -1.25 -34.17 4.21
CA THR A 330 -1.98 -35.43 3.99
C THR A 330 -2.45 -35.60 2.54
N ILE A 331 -2.60 -34.51 1.76
CA ILE A 331 -3.05 -34.57 0.36
C ILE A 331 -1.88 -34.83 -0.60
N VAL A 332 -0.69 -34.28 -0.31
CA VAL A 332 0.51 -34.49 -1.15
C VAL A 332 1.03 -35.93 -1.04
N GLN A 333 0.94 -36.57 0.13
CA GLN A 333 1.36 -37.97 0.30
C GLN A 333 0.45 -38.97 -0.41
N LYS A 334 -0.83 -38.64 -0.65
CA LYS A 334 -1.75 -39.49 -1.42
C LYS A 334 -1.56 -39.37 -2.93
N ALA A 335 -0.95 -38.27 -3.40
CA ALA A 335 -0.57 -38.09 -4.81
C ALA A 335 0.81 -38.73 -5.13
N ALA A 336 1.66 -38.92 -4.13
CA ALA A 336 3.01 -39.50 -4.30
C ALA A 336 3.07 -41.05 -4.20
N SER A 337 1.94 -41.74 -4.06
CA SER A 337 1.87 -43.21 -3.88
C SER A 337 1.38 -43.97 -5.11
N GLN A 338 1.32 -43.34 -6.30
CA GLN A 338 1.20 -44.10 -7.55
C GLN A 338 2.61 -44.53 -8.06
N PRO A 339 2.86 -45.84 -8.26
CA PRO A 339 4.15 -46.30 -8.73
C PRO A 339 4.36 -45.95 -10.21
N VAL A 340 5.39 -45.13 -10.48
CA VAL A 340 5.86 -44.81 -11.83
C VAL A 340 6.58 -46.03 -12.41
N SER A 341 6.09 -46.54 -13.53
CA SER A 341 6.76 -47.56 -14.34
C SER A 341 8.09 -47.03 -14.91
N LYS A 342 9.14 -47.85 -14.82
CA LYS A 342 10.49 -47.55 -15.33
C LYS A 342 10.47 -47.33 -16.85
N PRO A 343 11.19 -46.31 -17.38
CA PRO A 343 11.42 -46.20 -18.81
C PRO A 343 12.58 -47.11 -19.25
N GLU A 344 12.34 -47.84 -20.33
CA GLU A 344 13.27 -48.73 -21.00
C GLU A 344 14.17 -47.90 -21.95
N VAL A 345 15.49 -48.10 -21.83
CA VAL A 345 16.50 -47.41 -22.65
C VAL A 345 16.61 -48.11 -24.00
N SER A 346 16.43 -47.39 -25.10
CA SER A 346 16.96 -47.83 -26.40
C SER A 346 17.91 -46.78 -26.96
N LYS A 347 19.05 -47.30 -27.44
CA LYS A 347 20.13 -46.56 -28.07
C LYS A 347 19.79 -46.32 -29.54
N ASP A 348 20.23 -45.19 -30.05
CA ASP A 348 21.18 -45.05 -31.17
C ASP A 348 20.78 -44.05 -32.28
N VAL A 349 21.86 -43.48 -32.86
CA VAL A 349 22.01 -42.72 -34.10
C VAL A 349 21.84 -41.18 -34.07
N SER A 350 22.98 -40.50 -34.01
CA SER A 350 23.22 -39.15 -34.56
C SER A 350 23.30 -39.18 -36.10
N PRO A 351 23.03 -38.06 -36.78
CA PRO A 351 24.18 -37.31 -37.29
C PRO A 351 24.06 -35.77 -37.17
N ALA A 352 25.23 -35.15 -37.20
CA ALA A 352 25.48 -33.72 -37.04
C ALA A 352 24.90 -32.84 -38.17
N MET A 353 24.42 -31.65 -37.82
CA MET A 353 24.51 -30.47 -38.68
C MET A 353 24.92 -29.24 -37.88
N ASN A 354 25.99 -28.65 -38.37
CA ASN A 354 26.69 -27.46 -37.93
C ASN A 354 26.02 -26.24 -38.59
N LEU A 355 25.47 -25.30 -37.82
CA LEU A 355 25.20 -23.93 -38.30
C LEU A 355 25.52 -22.90 -37.20
N LYS A 356 26.28 -21.89 -37.64
CA LYS A 356 26.90 -20.77 -36.91
C LYS A 356 25.88 -19.86 -36.21
N PRO A 357 26.33 -19.07 -35.21
CA PRO A 357 25.54 -18.01 -34.61
C PRO A 357 25.57 -16.76 -35.51
N GLU A 358 24.40 -16.25 -35.91
CA GLU A 358 24.26 -14.95 -36.54
C GLU A 358 23.75 -13.95 -35.51
N SER A 359 24.67 -13.07 -35.08
CA SER A 359 24.41 -11.88 -34.30
C SER A 359 24.17 -10.70 -35.22
N ALA A 360 23.01 -10.05 -35.11
CA ALA A 360 22.83 -8.67 -35.59
C ALA A 360 21.88 -7.90 -34.65
N PRO A 361 22.23 -6.67 -34.25
CA PRO A 361 21.47 -5.85 -33.31
C PRO A 361 20.30 -5.13 -33.99
N ILE A 362 19.14 -5.11 -33.31
CA ILE A 362 18.01 -4.27 -33.70
C ILE A 362 18.31 -2.82 -33.28
N ALA A 363 18.44 -1.95 -34.27
CA ALA A 363 18.61 -0.52 -34.11
C ALA A 363 17.31 0.14 -33.62
N ILE A 364 17.41 0.90 -32.53
CA ILE A 364 16.36 1.80 -32.05
C ILE A 364 16.45 3.11 -32.85
N PRO A 365 15.37 3.62 -33.47
CA PRO A 365 15.40 4.89 -34.18
C PRO A 365 15.53 6.06 -33.19
N SER A 366 16.60 6.83 -33.38
CA SER A 366 16.91 8.08 -32.69
C SER A 366 15.80 9.12 -32.91
N ALA A 367 15.18 9.58 -31.82
CA ALA A 367 14.30 10.73 -31.81
C ALA A 367 15.14 12.00 -32.04
N LYS A 368 14.84 12.73 -33.11
CA LYS A 368 15.44 14.03 -33.42
C LYS A 368 15.00 15.05 -32.37
N THR A 369 15.95 15.47 -31.54
CA THR A 369 15.88 16.68 -30.72
C THR A 369 15.80 17.89 -31.66
N LYS A 370 14.72 18.66 -31.61
CA LYS A 370 14.70 20.02 -32.18
C LYS A 370 15.33 20.94 -31.14
N GLU A 371 16.50 21.47 -31.48
CA GLU A 371 17.09 22.63 -30.82
C GLU A 371 16.10 23.81 -30.87
N ILE A 372 15.77 24.35 -29.70
CA ILE A 372 15.16 25.67 -29.55
C ILE A 372 16.29 26.60 -29.11
N LYS A 373 16.63 27.57 -29.96
CA LYS A 373 17.55 28.66 -29.62
C LYS A 373 16.93 29.57 -28.56
N PRO A 374 17.73 30.13 -27.63
CA PRO A 374 17.25 31.16 -26.72
C PRO A 374 17.05 32.47 -27.49
N ASP A 375 15.91 33.11 -27.29
CA ASP A 375 15.64 34.46 -27.79
C ASP A 375 15.79 35.43 -26.61
N ASP A 376 16.71 36.38 -26.78
CA ASP A 376 16.98 37.49 -25.87
C ASP A 376 15.90 38.56 -26.06
N GLY A 377 15.13 38.88 -25.02
CA GLY A 377 14.06 39.88 -25.16
C GLY A 377 13.42 40.35 -23.86
N ALA A 378 14.11 41.28 -23.20
CA ALA A 378 13.67 42.31 -22.25
C ALA A 378 12.22 42.33 -21.68
N MET A 379 12.19 42.55 -20.35
CA MET A 379 11.07 42.95 -19.49
C MET A 379 10.15 44.07 -20.03
N SER A 380 8.84 43.96 -19.77
CA SER A 380 8.05 44.94 -18.97
C SER A 380 6.52 44.65 -18.96
N PRO A 381 5.73 45.20 -18.00
CA PRO A 381 4.81 44.38 -17.21
C PRO A 381 3.30 44.76 -17.28
N VAL A 382 2.51 43.93 -16.58
CA VAL A 382 1.15 44.14 -16.01
C VAL A 382 -0.04 44.20 -16.99
N HIS A 383 -0.97 43.24 -16.86
CA HIS A 383 -2.38 43.57 -16.65
C HIS A 383 -3.14 42.45 -15.91
N GLU A 384 -3.69 42.87 -14.78
CA GLU A 384 -4.65 42.21 -13.89
C GLU A 384 -5.98 41.94 -14.63
N VAL A 385 -6.42 40.67 -14.68
CA VAL A 385 -7.74 40.31 -15.23
C VAL A 385 -8.65 39.88 -14.09
N LYS A 386 -9.63 40.75 -13.78
CA LYS A 386 -10.80 40.44 -12.95
C LYS A 386 -11.77 39.55 -13.75
N THR A 387 -12.02 38.34 -13.28
CA THR A 387 -13.13 37.50 -13.76
C THR A 387 -14.41 37.81 -12.98
N THR A 388 -15.39 38.39 -13.68
CA THR A 388 -16.76 38.54 -13.16
C THR A 388 -17.62 37.43 -13.77
N ALA A 389 -18.20 36.57 -12.93
CA ALA A 389 -19.11 35.51 -13.36
C ALA A 389 -20.51 36.09 -13.63
N VAL A 390 -21.05 35.83 -14.82
CA VAL A 390 -22.41 36.19 -15.22
C VAL A 390 -23.32 34.97 -15.07
N ILE A 391 -24.40 35.12 -14.30
CA ILE A 391 -25.50 34.16 -14.17
C ILE A 391 -26.60 34.56 -15.19
N PRO A 392 -27.08 33.66 -16.06
CA PRO A 392 -28.23 33.95 -16.91
C PRO A 392 -29.53 33.34 -16.36
N GLY A 393 -30.60 34.15 -16.33
CA GLY A 393 -31.94 33.68 -16.67
C GLY A 393 -33.04 33.82 -15.60
N VAL A 394 -33.62 35.02 -15.47
CA VAL A 394 -35.05 35.17 -15.13
C VAL A 394 -35.61 36.35 -15.94
N THR A 395 -36.49 36.07 -16.89
CA THR A 395 -37.30 37.07 -17.60
C THR A 395 -38.61 37.32 -16.84
N PRO A 396 -39.01 38.59 -16.59
CA PRO A 396 -40.38 38.91 -16.21
C PRO A 396 -41.19 39.30 -17.45
N SER A 397 -42.37 38.69 -17.63
CA SER A 397 -43.42 39.26 -18.48
C SER A 397 -44.42 40.01 -17.61
N VAL A 398 -44.72 41.22 -18.05
CA VAL A 398 -45.51 42.25 -17.39
C VAL A 398 -46.77 42.46 -18.22
N VAL A 399 -47.92 42.51 -17.50
CA VAL A 399 -49.17 43.24 -17.79
C VAL A 399 -50.12 42.68 -18.86
N SER A 400 -51.28 42.22 -18.40
CA SER A 400 -52.54 42.97 -18.43
C SER A 400 -53.49 42.47 -17.36
#